data_AF-A0A453RC86-F1
#
_entry.id   AF-A0A453RC86-F1
#
_cell.length_a   1.000
_cell.length_b   1.000
_cell.length_c   1.000
_cell.angle_alpha   90.00
_cell.angle_beta   90.00
_cell.angle_gamma   90.00
#
_symmetry.space_group_name_H-M   'P 1'
#
loop_
_entity.id
_entity.type
_entity.pdbx_description
1 polymer ?
#
loop_
_entity_poly.entity_id
_entity_poly.type
_entity_poly.pdbx_seq_one_letter_code
_entity_poly.pdbx_strand_id
1 'polypeptide(L)'
;DRGYDVKDTNLEGKYKDWQKKLHPDLVHSKSEKERDFAAGQSALVIEAYRTLSKPLPRALYLLQLEGIHVDEEKTINDPELLMEMMEIREAVSEAGDSETLKKIQSQVLLYIITQCHYHLSGSIIG
;
A
#
# COMPACT_ATOMS: atom_id res chain seq x y z
N ASP A 1 -11.22 14.05 -8.35
CA ASP A 1 -11.62 13.01 -7.38
C ASP A 1 -10.44 12.30 -6.76
N ARG A 2 -10.52 12.10 -5.45
CA ARG A 2 -9.64 11.21 -4.69
C ARG A 2 -10.28 9.84 -4.73
N GLY A 3 -9.75 8.92 -5.53
CA GLY A 3 -10.29 7.57 -5.68
C GLY A 3 -9.22 6.53 -5.34
N TYR A 4 -9.66 5.36 -4.87
CA TYR A 4 -8.77 4.22 -4.63
C TYR A 4 -8.16 3.69 -5.92
N ASP A 5 -8.97 3.60 -6.97
CA ASP A 5 -8.48 3.29 -8.31
C ASP A 5 -7.68 4.46 -8.86
N VAL A 6 -6.36 4.26 -8.91
CA VAL A 6 -5.45 5.18 -9.58
C VAL A 6 -5.67 5.01 -11.08
N LYS A 7 -6.59 5.81 -11.63
CA LYS A 7 -6.85 5.88 -13.08
C LYS A 7 -5.65 6.43 -13.87
N ASP A 8 -4.70 7.07 -13.18
CA ASP A 8 -3.51 7.66 -13.75
C ASP A 8 -2.36 6.64 -13.78
N THR A 9 -2.19 5.98 -14.91
CA THR A 9 -1.09 5.01 -15.13
C THR A 9 0.29 5.67 -15.13
N ASN A 10 0.39 7.00 -15.08
CA ASN A 10 1.63 7.76 -15.17
C ASN A 10 2.16 8.26 -13.81
N LEU A 11 1.80 7.61 -12.70
CA LEU A 11 2.31 7.95 -11.37
C LEU A 11 3.85 7.90 -11.32
N GLU A 12 4.45 6.90 -11.97
CA GLU A 12 5.90 6.74 -12.06
C GLU A 12 6.56 7.86 -12.88
N GLY A 13 5.96 8.30 -13.99
CA GLY A 13 6.50 9.39 -14.79
C GLY A 13 6.48 10.71 -14.03
N LYS A 14 5.37 11.01 -13.32
CA LYS A 14 5.28 12.18 -12.45
C LYS A 14 6.32 12.15 -11.33
N TYR A 15 6.52 10.98 -10.70
CA TYR A 15 7.57 10.79 -9.70
C TYR A 15 8.97 11.11 -10.28
N LYS A 16 9.30 10.55 -11.44
CA LYS A 16 10.58 10.80 -12.11
C LYS A 16 10.78 12.27 -12.48
N ASP A 17 9.73 12.94 -12.97
CA ASP A 17 9.80 14.36 -13.32
C ASP A 17 10.03 15.27 -12.12
N TRP A 18 9.42 14.95 -10.97
CA TRP A 18 9.65 15.69 -9.73
C TRP A 18 11.01 15.39 -9.10
N GLN A 19 11.45 14.13 -9.11
CA GLN A 19 12.79 13.74 -8.69
C GLN A 19 13.87 14.47 -9.51
N LYS A 20 13.71 14.55 -10.83
CA LYS A 20 14.61 15.32 -11.71
C LYS A 20 14.60 16.83 -11.46
N LYS A 21 13.71 17.39 -10.65
CA LYS A 21 13.72 18.82 -10.28
C LYS A 21 14.28 19.07 -8.89
N LEU A 22 14.18 18.08 -8.01
CA LEU A 22 14.47 18.19 -6.58
C LEU A 22 15.70 17.35 -6.17
N HIS A 23 16.32 16.61 -7.09
CA HIS A 23 17.46 15.76 -6.79
C HIS A 23 18.61 16.60 -6.20
N PRO A 24 19.25 16.15 -5.10
CA PRO A 24 20.37 16.84 -4.47
C PRO A 24 21.49 17.23 -5.44
N ASP A 25 21.75 16.40 -6.45
CA ASP A 25 22.77 16.64 -7.48
C ASP A 25 22.47 17.86 -8.36
N LEU A 26 21.22 18.32 -8.45
CA LEU A 26 20.85 19.48 -9.27
C LEU A 26 20.88 20.79 -8.48
N VAL A 27 20.81 20.69 -7.16
CA VAL A 27 20.85 21.83 -6.23
C VAL A 27 22.18 21.92 -5.49
N HIS A 28 23.16 21.07 -5.80
CA HIS A 28 24.47 21.07 -5.13
C HIS A 28 25.20 22.42 -5.18
N SER A 29 24.97 23.21 -6.24
CA SER A 29 25.54 24.54 -6.46
C SER A 29 24.67 25.69 -5.92
N LYS A 30 23.54 25.37 -5.29
CA LYS A 30 22.58 26.33 -4.73
C LYS A 30 22.90 26.64 -3.26
N SER A 31 22.21 27.64 -2.71
CA SER A 31 22.34 28.00 -1.30
C SER A 31 21.94 26.84 -0.39
N GLU A 32 22.46 26.82 0.84
CA GLU A 32 22.13 25.82 1.85
C GLU A 32 20.61 25.72 2.08
N LYS A 33 19.93 26.86 2.18
CA LYS A 33 18.46 26.92 2.30
C LYS A 33 17.72 26.25 1.13
N GLU A 34 18.19 26.46 -0.10
CA GLU A 34 17.59 25.84 -1.29
C GLU A 34 17.86 24.33 -1.33
N ARG A 35 19.04 23.90 -0.87
CA ARG A 35 19.39 22.48 -0.76
C ARG A 35 18.54 21.76 0.27
N ASP A 36 18.36 22.35 1.45
CA ASP A 36 17.52 21.79 2.52
C ASP A 36 16.06 21.72 2.09
N PHE A 37 15.56 22.77 1.42
CA PHE A 37 14.21 22.79 0.87
C PHE A 37 14.03 21.69 -0.18
N ALA A 38 14.95 21.56 -1.13
CA ALA A 38 14.88 20.54 -2.17
C ALA A 38 14.95 19.11 -1.59
N ALA A 39 15.79 18.88 -0.58
CA ALA A 39 15.87 17.61 0.13
C ALA A 39 14.54 17.26 0.82
N GLY A 40 13.93 18.23 1.52
CA GLY A 40 12.62 18.06 2.16
C GLY A 40 11.52 17.75 1.15
N GLN A 41 11.47 18.49 0.04
CA GLN A 41 10.48 18.24 -1.02
C GLN A 41 10.70 16.89 -1.71
N SER A 42 11.95 16.49 -1.95
CA SER A 42 12.28 15.19 -2.51
C SER A 42 11.77 14.05 -1.62
N ALA A 43 11.98 14.17 -0.29
CA ALA A 43 11.46 13.21 0.68
C ALA A 43 9.92 13.10 0.63
N LEU A 44 9.22 14.23 0.54
CA LEU A 44 7.74 14.24 0.40
C LEU A 44 7.27 13.56 -0.89
N VAL A 45 7.98 13.77 -2.01
CA VAL A 45 7.66 13.15 -3.30
C VAL A 45 7.88 11.63 -3.25
N ILE A 46 8.96 11.17 -2.62
CA ILE A 46 9.22 9.74 -2.40
C ILE A 46 8.10 9.12 -1.57
N GLU A 47 7.72 9.78 -0.47
CA GLU A 47 6.68 9.29 0.42
C GLU A 47 5.31 9.23 -0.29
N ALA A 48 4.95 10.28 -1.02
CA ALA A 48 3.73 10.30 -1.81
C ALA A 48 3.71 9.16 -2.85
N TYR A 49 4.82 8.93 -3.55
CA TYR A 49 4.93 7.82 -4.50
C TYR A 49 4.81 6.45 -3.80
N ARG A 50 5.50 6.25 -2.67
CA ARG A 50 5.43 5.02 -1.88
C ARG A 50 4.02 4.71 -1.41
N THR A 51 3.31 5.73 -0.93
CA THR A 51 1.95 5.63 -0.42
C THR A 51 0.93 5.38 -1.54
N LEU A 52 1.03 6.09 -2.65
CA LEU A 52 0.05 5.97 -3.74
C LEU A 52 0.30 4.74 -4.64
N SER A 53 1.55 4.28 -4.78
CA SER A 53 1.89 3.14 -5.65
C SER A 53 1.33 1.81 -5.12
N LYS A 54 1.32 1.62 -3.80
CA LYS A 54 0.88 0.35 -3.18
C LYS A 54 -0.60 0.42 -2.78
N PRO A 55 -1.40 -0.64 -3.00
CA PRO A 55 -2.82 -0.64 -2.68
C PRO A 55 -3.12 -0.39 -1.19
N LEU A 56 -2.42 -1.07 -0.28
CA LEU A 56 -2.67 -0.97 1.17
C LEU A 56 -2.36 0.43 1.75
N PRO A 57 -1.14 1.00 1.59
CA PRO A 57 -0.85 2.36 2.04
C PRO A 57 -1.78 3.41 1.43
N ARG A 58 -2.21 3.21 0.17
CA ARG A 58 -3.16 4.10 -0.50
C ARG A 58 -4.54 4.06 0.17
N ALA A 59 -5.06 2.87 0.47
CA ALA A 59 -6.32 2.72 1.20
C ALA A 59 -6.25 3.40 2.56
N LEU A 60 -5.20 3.14 3.34
CA LEU A 60 -4.98 3.75 4.65
C LEU A 60 -4.90 5.28 4.57
N TYR A 61 -4.19 5.80 3.57
CA TYR A 61 -4.08 7.24 3.35
C TYR A 61 -5.43 7.88 2.97
N LEU A 62 -6.22 7.22 2.14
CA LEU A 62 -7.58 7.70 1.81
C LEU A 62 -8.48 7.72 3.05
N LEU A 63 -8.44 6.66 3.88
CA LEU A 63 -9.18 6.61 5.15
C LEU A 63 -8.73 7.73 6.10
N GLN A 64 -7.42 7.97 6.19
CA GLN A 64 -6.87 9.05 7.00
C GLN A 64 -7.37 10.44 6.53
N LEU A 65 -7.51 10.66 5.23
CA LEU A 65 -8.07 11.90 4.68
C LEU A 65 -9.54 12.11 5.04
N GLU A 66 -10.30 11.03 5.23
CA GLU A 66 -11.67 11.05 5.74
C GLU A 66 -11.73 11.12 7.28
N GLY A 67 -10.58 11.24 7.96
CA GLY A 67 -10.50 11.28 9.42
C GLY A 67 -10.62 9.92 10.11
N ILE A 68 -10.61 8.82 9.35
CA ILE A 68 -10.66 7.45 9.87
C ILE A 68 -9.23 6.97 10.11
N HIS A 69 -8.88 6.76 11.38
CA HIS A 69 -7.60 6.17 11.75
C HIS A 69 -7.75 4.65 11.88
N VAL A 70 -7.00 3.91 11.08
CA VAL A 70 -6.91 2.45 11.17
C VAL A 70 -5.70 2.12 12.02
N ASP A 71 -5.95 1.45 13.15
CA ASP A 71 -4.90 0.92 14.00
C ASP A 71 -4.51 -0.47 13.50
N GLU A 72 -3.30 -0.59 12.96
CA GLU A 72 -2.74 -1.85 12.46
C GLU A 72 -2.44 -2.85 13.60
N GLU A 73 -2.24 -2.37 14.83
CA GLU A 73 -1.96 -3.20 16.00
C GLU A 73 -3.24 -3.63 16.73
N LYS A 74 -4.41 -3.17 16.26
CA LYS A 74 -5.69 -3.52 16.86
C LYS A 74 -5.88 -5.03 16.84
N THR A 75 -6.15 -5.59 18.02
CA THR A 75 -6.47 -7.01 18.16
C THR A 75 -7.66 -7.37 17.28
N ILE A 76 -7.45 -8.34 16.39
CA ILE A 76 -8.50 -8.93 15.56
C ILE A 76 -9.42 -9.73 16.48
N ASN A 77 -10.66 -9.29 16.63
CA ASN A 77 -11.68 -9.95 17.46
C ASN A 77 -12.64 -10.81 16.62
N ASP A 78 -12.11 -11.40 15.53
CA ASP A 78 -12.85 -12.25 14.61
C ASP A 78 -12.30 -13.68 14.70
N PRO A 79 -12.99 -14.58 15.43
CA PRO A 79 -12.53 -15.96 15.61
C PRO A 79 -12.40 -16.75 14.32
N GLU A 80 -13.25 -16.48 13.32
CA GLU A 80 -13.21 -17.18 12.02
C GLU A 80 -11.95 -16.76 11.26
N LEU A 81 -11.69 -15.46 11.16
CA LEU A 81 -10.48 -14.93 10.54
C LEU A 81 -9.19 -15.39 11.24
N LEU A 82 -9.21 -15.48 12.58
CA LEU A 82 -8.07 -15.98 13.35
C LEU A 82 -7.80 -17.46 13.07
N MET A 83 -8.85 -18.29 12.99
CA MET A 83 -8.73 -19.71 12.66
C MET A 83 -8.14 -19.89 11.26
N GLU A 84 -8.67 -19.17 10.27
CA GLU A 84 -8.15 -19.18 8.90
C GLU A 84 -6.66 -18.79 8.84
N MET A 85 -6.27 -17.75 9.58
CA MET A 85 -4.88 -17.32 9.64
C MET A 85 -3.96 -18.38 10.28
N MET A 86 -4.46 -19.11 11.28
CA MET A 86 -3.72 -20.23 11.87
C MET A 86 -3.52 -21.37 10.88
N GLU A 87 -4.56 -21.78 10.17
CA GLU A 87 -4.50 -22.83 9.14
C GLU A 87 -3.52 -22.46 8.02
N ILE A 88 -3.55 -21.21 7.54
CA ILE A 88 -2.60 -20.71 6.53
C ILE A 88 -1.15 -20.78 7.06
N ARG A 89 -0.92 -20.41 8.33
CA ARG A 89 0.42 -20.47 8.94
C ARG A 89 0.94 -21.89 9.02
N GLU A 90 0.09 -22.84 9.38
CA GLU A 90 0.44 -24.26 9.41
C GLU A 90 0.79 -24.77 8.02
N ALA A 91 -0.06 -24.51 7.02
CA ALA A 91 0.21 -24.88 5.63
C ALA A 91 1.52 -24.30 5.08
N VAL A 92 1.84 -23.04 5.43
CA VAL A 92 3.12 -22.42 5.06
C VAL A 92 4.30 -23.10 5.76
N SER A 93 4.14 -23.50 7.03
CA SER A 93 5.20 -24.20 7.78
C SER A 93 5.46 -25.63 7.29
N GLU A 94 4.42 -26.30 6.78
CA GLU A 94 4.52 -27.65 6.23
C GLU A 94 5.01 -27.69 4.77
N ALA A 95 4.98 -26.55 4.08
CA ALA A 95 5.43 -26.46 2.70
C ALA A 95 6.95 -26.72 2.58
N GLY A 96 7.30 -27.90 2.07
CA GLY A 96 8.69 -28.31 1.90
C GLY A 96 9.41 -27.73 0.67
N ASP A 97 8.68 -27.05 -0.21
CA ASP A 97 9.21 -26.57 -1.50
C ASP A 97 8.56 -25.27 -2.00
N SER A 98 9.22 -24.62 -2.96
CA SER A 98 8.80 -23.32 -3.51
C SER A 98 7.50 -23.41 -4.32
N GLU A 99 7.20 -24.54 -4.95
CA GLU A 99 5.98 -24.72 -5.74
C GLU A 99 4.76 -24.79 -4.83
N THR A 100 4.86 -25.52 -3.72
CA THR A 100 3.81 -25.58 -2.69
C THR A 100 3.54 -24.21 -2.07
N LEU A 101 4.59 -23.44 -1.74
CA LEU A 101 4.43 -22.06 -1.25
C LEU A 101 3.73 -21.15 -2.25
N LYS A 102 4.02 -21.26 -3.56
CA LYS A 102 3.34 -20.48 -4.60
C LYS A 102 1.86 -20.85 -4.74
N LYS A 103 1.52 -22.13 -4.57
CA LYS A 103 0.12 -22.60 -4.55
C LYS A 103 -0.64 -21.99 -3.38
N ILE A 104 -0.07 -22.04 -2.17
CA ILE A 104 -0.65 -21.42 -0.96
C ILE A 104 -0.82 -19.91 -1.17
N GLN A 105 0.21 -19.23 -1.67
CA GLN A 105 0.13 -17.79 -1.99
C GLN A 105 -1.03 -17.47 -2.94
N SER A 106 -1.20 -18.27 -3.99
CA SER A 106 -2.28 -18.07 -4.98
C SER A 106 -3.66 -18.28 -4.37
N GLN A 107 -3.81 -19.29 -3.50
CA GLN A 107 -5.07 -19.56 -2.79
C GLN A 107 -5.43 -18.41 -1.85
N VAL A 108 -4.47 -17.92 -1.06
CA VAL A 108 -4.68 -16.78 -0.16
C VAL A 108 -5.06 -15.52 -0.94
N LEU A 109 -4.38 -15.25 -2.07
CA LEU A 109 -4.73 -14.11 -2.94
C LEU A 109 -6.16 -14.22 -3.47
N LEU A 110 -6.57 -15.38 -3.97
CA LEU A 110 -7.93 -15.60 -4.47
C LEU A 110 -8.97 -15.44 -3.35
N TYR A 111 -8.67 -15.96 -2.17
CA TYR A 111 -9.52 -15.85 -0.99
C TYR A 111 -9.76 -14.38 -0.61
N ILE A 112 -8.68 -13.60 -0.47
CA ILE A 112 -8.76 -12.16 -0.14
C ILE A 112 -9.59 -11.40 -1.18
N ILE A 113 -9.36 -11.66 -2.48
CA ILE A 113 -10.13 -11.01 -3.56
C ILE A 113 -11.62 -11.34 -3.45
N THR A 114 -11.95 -12.60 -3.17
CA THR A 114 -13.35 -13.06 -3.06
C THR A 114 -14.04 -12.43 -1.87
N GLN A 115 -13.38 -12.38 -0.70
CA GLN A 115 -13.91 -11.76 0.51
C GLN A 115 -14.09 -10.24 0.36
N CYS A 116 -13.11 -9.55 -0.23
CA CYS A 116 -13.23 -8.12 -0.54
C CYS A 116 -14.42 -7.84 -1.46
N HIS A 117 -14.61 -8.65 -2.50
CA HIS A 117 -15.76 -8.49 -3.41
C HIS A 117 -17.10 -8.74 -2.69
N TYR A 118 -17.18 -9.76 -1.84
CA TYR A 118 -18.39 -10.07 -1.06
C TYR A 118 -18.76 -8.91 -0.11
N HIS A 119 -17.81 -8.38 0.66
CA HIS A 119 -18.06 -7.27 1.58
C HIS A 119 -18.36 -5.94 0.88
N LEU A 120 -17.71 -5.65 -0.25
CA LEU A 120 -17.98 -4.44 -1.03
C LEU A 120 -19.35 -4.47 -1.74
N SER A 121 -19.79 -5.65 -2.18
CA SER A 121 -21.12 -5.82 -2.81
C SER A 121 -22.26 -5.88 -1.79
N GLY A 122 -22.01 -6.43 -0.59
CA GLY A 122 -22.98 -6.45 0.51
C GLY A 122 -23.29 -5.06 1.08
N SER A 123 -22.37 -4.10 0.97
CA SER A 123 -22.55 -2.73 1.46
C SER A 123 -23.40 -1.83 0.54
N ILE A 124 -23.82 -2.30 -0.64
CA ILE A 124 -24.63 -1.53 -1.61
C ILE A 124 -26.14 -1.80 -1.44
N ILE A 125 -26.54 -2.76 -0.59
CA ILE A 125 -27.95 -3.16 -0.37
C ILE A 125 -28.41 -2.87 1.08
N GLY A 126 -27.69 -2.01 1.81
CA GLY A 126 -28.05 -1.57 3.17
C GLY A 126 -28.46 -0.11 3.22
#